data_AF-A0A938DTE6-F1
#
_entry.id   AF-A0A938DTE6-F1
#
_cell.length_a   1.000
_cell.length_b   1.000
_cell.length_c   1.000
_cell.angle_alpha   90.00
_cell.angle_beta   90.00
_cell.angle_gamma   90.00
#
_symmetry.space_group_name_H-M   'P 1'
#
loop_
_entity.id
_entity.type
_entity.pdbx_description
1 polymer ?
#
loop_
_entity_poly.entity_id
_entity_poly.type
_entity_poly.pdbx_seq_one_letter_code
_entity_poly.pdbx_strand_id
1 'polypeptide(L)'
;MTPDDVAVRLLEEFNGLAVTASWGETSFFYNPGGLLPSGVYFCTTKDHDGANDRASNLDREGVFRLAFGLPFERYESLFGQRPGRPPKGGVVDVDGDFEATGVLGPHPVYAWMGWVQILSPTEAGFDQLLPLMAESYARAAEKFAASVKRRR
;
A
#
# COMPACT_ATOMS: atom_id res chain seq x y z
N MET A 1 6.94 -12.86 -9.12
CA MET A 1 5.73 -12.24 -9.70
C MET A 1 6.09 -10.82 -10.13
N THR A 2 5.34 -10.27 -11.08
CA THR A 2 5.49 -8.91 -11.62
C THR A 2 4.46 -7.96 -11.00
N PRO A 3 4.58 -6.63 -11.20
CA PRO A 3 3.52 -5.69 -10.84
C PRO A 3 2.17 -6.03 -11.48
N ASP A 4 2.18 -6.50 -12.73
CA ASP A 4 0.97 -6.89 -13.46
C ASP A 4 0.32 -8.13 -12.85
N ASP A 5 1.11 -9.14 -12.45
CA ASP A 5 0.59 -10.31 -11.74
C ASP A 5 -0.08 -9.90 -10.43
N VAL A 6 0.53 -8.98 -9.67
CA VAL A 6 -0.06 -8.42 -8.45
C VAL A 6 -1.37 -7.70 -8.75
N ALA A 7 -1.41 -6.86 -9.80
CA ALA A 7 -2.60 -6.14 -10.19
C ALA A 7 -3.77 -7.09 -10.54
N VAL A 8 -3.50 -8.14 -11.31
CA VAL A 8 -4.50 -9.18 -11.64
C VAL A 8 -5.03 -9.84 -10.37
N ARG A 9 -4.13 -10.31 -9.50
CA ARG A 9 -4.50 -10.97 -8.24
C ARG A 9 -5.35 -10.07 -7.33
N LEU A 10 -5.03 -8.77 -7.26
CA LEU A 10 -5.81 -7.80 -6.48
C LEU A 10 -7.22 -7.63 -7.02
N LEU A 11 -7.39 -7.60 -8.35
CA LEU A 11 -8.70 -7.44 -8.98
C LEU A 11 -9.55 -8.71 -8.90
N GLU A 12 -8.92 -9.88 -8.82
CA GLU A 12 -9.61 -11.17 -8.60
C GLU A 12 -10.07 -11.31 -7.15
N GLU A 13 -9.24 -10.92 -6.18
CA GLU A 13 -9.54 -11.07 -4.75
C GLU A 13 -10.47 -9.98 -4.22
N PHE A 14 -10.29 -8.73 -4.68
CA PHE A 14 -10.96 -7.56 -4.11
C PHE A 14 -11.88 -6.87 -5.12
N ASN A 15 -13.18 -6.88 -4.81
CA ASN A 15 -14.22 -6.34 -5.68
C ASN A 15 -14.31 -4.80 -5.61
N GLY A 16 -14.85 -4.18 -6.67
CA GLY A 16 -15.18 -2.75 -6.66
C GLY A 16 -13.96 -1.82 -6.61
N LEU A 17 -12.79 -2.31 -7.01
CA LEU A 17 -11.60 -1.50 -7.18
C LEU A 17 -11.65 -0.69 -8.48
N ALA A 18 -11.29 0.58 -8.39
CA ALA A 18 -10.91 1.43 -9.51
C ALA A 18 -9.38 1.53 -9.56
N VAL A 19 -8.81 1.45 -10.76
CA VAL A 19 -7.36 1.43 -10.98
C VAL A 19 -6.96 2.71 -11.71
N THR A 20 -5.90 3.36 -11.22
CA THR A 20 -5.27 4.50 -11.88
C THR A 20 -3.80 4.20 -12.05
N ALA A 21 -3.32 4.21 -13.29
CA ALA A 21 -1.89 4.09 -13.60
C ALA A 21 -1.34 5.42 -14.09
N SER A 22 -0.25 5.90 -13.47
CA SER A 22 0.42 7.12 -13.89
C SER A 22 1.89 7.07 -13.49
N TRP A 23 2.79 7.46 -14.40
CA TRP A 23 4.22 7.63 -14.12
C TRP A 23 4.87 6.43 -13.42
N GLY A 24 4.58 5.18 -13.82
CA GLY A 24 5.18 3.98 -13.21
C GLY A 24 4.60 3.59 -11.84
N GLU A 25 3.52 4.24 -11.41
CA GLU A 25 2.75 3.84 -10.22
C GLU A 25 1.34 3.39 -10.65
N THR A 26 0.88 2.27 -10.09
CA THR A 26 -0.50 1.79 -10.24
C THR A 26 -1.17 1.77 -8.89
N SER A 27 -2.16 2.65 -8.72
CA SER A 27 -2.90 2.84 -7.49
C SER A 27 -4.29 2.23 -7.58
N PHE A 28 -4.71 1.56 -6.52
CA PHE A 28 -5.99 0.87 -6.39
C PHE A 28 -6.86 1.58 -5.36
N PHE A 29 -8.08 1.92 -5.75
CA PHE A 29 -9.05 2.64 -4.92
C PHE A 29 -10.32 1.83 -4.76
N TYR A 30 -10.82 1.67 -3.54
CA TYR A 30 -12.15 1.13 -3.32
C TYR A 30 -13.20 2.17 -3.75
N ASN A 31 -13.96 1.86 -4.80
CA ASN A 31 -14.97 2.75 -5.37
C ASN A 31 -16.10 1.99 -6.09
N PRO A 32 -16.84 1.10 -5.38
CA PRO A 32 -17.92 0.35 -6.00
C PRO A 32 -18.97 1.30 -6.60
N GLY A 33 -19.33 1.06 -7.85
CA GLY A 33 -20.30 1.89 -8.59
C GLY A 33 -19.84 3.32 -8.89
N GLY A 34 -18.56 3.66 -8.67
CA GLY A 34 -18.03 4.98 -9.01
C GLY A 34 -18.65 6.14 -8.22
N LEU A 35 -19.15 5.88 -7.01
CA LEU A 35 -19.94 6.86 -6.25
C LEU A 35 -19.12 8.04 -5.71
N LEU A 36 -17.79 7.89 -5.62
CA LEU A 36 -16.88 8.96 -5.26
C LEU A 36 -16.00 9.34 -6.46
N PRO A 37 -15.62 10.63 -6.64
CA PRO A 37 -14.76 11.05 -7.74
C PRO A 37 -13.42 10.31 -7.82
N SER A 38 -12.85 9.93 -6.67
CA SER A 38 -11.53 9.29 -6.57
C SER A 38 -11.52 8.01 -5.74
N GLY A 39 -12.68 7.54 -5.24
CA GLY A 39 -12.73 6.40 -4.32
C GLY A 39 -12.00 6.63 -3.00
N VAL A 40 -11.65 5.54 -2.33
CA VAL A 40 -10.80 5.52 -1.14
C VAL A 40 -9.55 4.69 -1.40
N TYR A 41 -8.38 5.27 -1.15
CA TYR A 41 -7.11 4.63 -1.44
C TYR A 41 -6.91 3.35 -0.62
N PHE A 42 -6.61 2.25 -1.31
CA PHE A 42 -6.43 0.93 -0.73
C PHE A 42 -4.95 0.51 -0.74
N CYS A 43 -4.38 0.33 -1.93
CA CYS A 43 -2.99 -0.09 -2.10
C CYS A 43 -2.40 0.45 -3.41
N THR A 44 -1.09 0.29 -3.58
CA THR A 44 -0.36 0.74 -4.76
C THR A 44 0.84 -0.14 -5.06
N THR A 45 1.17 -0.23 -6.34
CA THR A 45 2.44 -0.80 -6.81
C THR A 45 3.28 0.28 -7.50
N LYS A 46 4.59 0.28 -7.24
CA LYS A 46 5.53 1.26 -7.81
C LYS A 46 6.88 0.60 -8.10
N ASP A 47 7.49 0.91 -9.23
CA ASP A 47 8.71 0.28 -9.74
C ASP A 47 9.91 1.23 -9.90
N HIS A 48 9.82 2.45 -9.38
CA HIS A 48 10.86 3.47 -9.52
C HIS A 48 10.88 4.40 -8.30
N ASP A 49 11.98 5.11 -8.09
CA ASP A 49 12.12 6.08 -7.00
C ASP A 49 11.39 7.40 -7.31
N GLY A 50 10.82 8.01 -6.27
CA GLY A 50 10.17 9.31 -6.35
C GLY A 50 11.05 10.40 -5.76
N ALA A 51 10.85 11.65 -6.15
CA ALA A 51 11.64 12.77 -5.62
C ALA A 51 11.64 12.89 -4.08
N ASN A 52 10.61 12.36 -3.40
CA ASN A 52 10.47 12.38 -1.94
C ASN A 52 10.39 10.97 -1.32
N ASP A 53 10.70 9.92 -2.09
CA ASP A 53 10.52 8.52 -1.68
C ASP A 53 11.49 7.63 -2.46
N ARG A 54 12.68 7.45 -1.86
CA ARG A 54 13.86 6.79 -2.47
C ARG A 54 14.50 5.73 -1.59
N ALA A 55 14.03 5.60 -0.35
CA ALA A 55 14.67 4.74 0.64
C ALA A 55 14.60 3.25 0.30
N SER A 56 13.65 2.85 -0.54
CA SER A 56 13.48 1.48 -1.01
C SER A 56 14.40 1.12 -2.19
N ASN A 57 15.11 2.10 -2.76
CA ASN A 57 16.00 1.94 -3.92
C ASN A 57 15.31 1.15 -5.04
N LEU A 58 14.19 1.67 -5.56
CA LEU A 58 13.34 0.95 -6.50
C LEU A 58 13.88 0.94 -7.93
N ASP A 59 14.80 1.85 -8.27
CA ASP A 59 15.46 1.93 -9.59
C ASP A 59 16.48 0.78 -9.81
N ARG A 60 16.12 -0.44 -9.39
CA ARG A 60 16.85 -1.69 -9.57
C ARG A 60 16.07 -2.57 -10.55
N GLU A 61 16.79 -3.28 -11.41
CA GLU A 61 16.17 -4.19 -12.37
C GLU A 61 15.29 -5.24 -11.66
N GLY A 62 14.03 -5.33 -12.09
CA GLY A 62 13.06 -6.30 -11.57
C GLY A 62 12.51 -6.01 -10.17
N VAL A 63 12.87 -4.89 -9.55
CA VAL A 63 12.39 -4.52 -8.23
C VAL A 63 11.17 -3.61 -8.32
N PHE A 64 10.11 -3.97 -7.61
CA PHE A 64 8.96 -3.10 -7.38
C PHE A 64 8.50 -3.20 -5.93
N ARG A 65 7.68 -2.26 -5.50
CA ARG A 65 7.05 -2.22 -4.18
C ARG A 65 5.55 -2.44 -4.31
N LEU A 66 4.99 -3.26 -3.42
CA LEU A 66 3.58 -3.23 -3.06
C LEU A 66 3.44 -2.55 -1.70
N ALA A 67 2.55 -1.55 -1.61
CA ALA A 67 2.28 -0.83 -0.37
C ALA A 67 0.78 -0.68 -0.10
N PHE A 68 0.39 -0.79 1.17
CA PHE A 68 -1.02 -0.69 1.59
C PHE A 68 -1.13 -0.21 3.05
N GLY A 69 -2.30 0.33 3.41
CA GLY A 69 -2.54 0.92 4.73
C GLY A 69 -3.31 -0.01 5.67
N LEU A 70 -2.73 -0.37 6.81
CA LEU A 70 -3.39 -1.18 7.84
C LEU A 70 -4.17 -0.34 8.85
N PRO A 71 -5.16 -0.90 9.57
CA PRO A 71 -5.64 -0.34 10.84
C PRO A 71 -4.45 -0.08 11.79
N PHE A 72 -4.56 0.94 12.64
CA PHE A 72 -3.42 1.36 13.48
C PHE A 72 -3.05 0.29 14.49
N GLU A 73 -4.06 -0.34 15.10
CA GLU A 73 -3.90 -1.44 16.05
C GLU A 73 -3.18 -2.63 15.38
N ARG A 74 -3.52 -2.90 14.11
CA ARG A 74 -2.88 -3.99 13.36
C ARG A 74 -1.43 -3.68 13.04
N TYR A 75 -1.16 -2.48 12.53
CA TYR A 75 0.21 -2.02 12.30
C TYR A 75 1.04 -2.11 13.59
N GLU A 76 0.49 -1.61 14.70
CA GLU A 76 1.20 -1.54 15.98
C GLU A 76 1.45 -2.92 16.58
N SER A 77 0.57 -3.89 16.31
CA SER A 77 0.78 -5.30 16.68
C SER A 77 1.96 -5.97 15.94
N LEU A 78 2.28 -5.49 14.73
CA LEU A 78 3.33 -6.08 13.88
C LEU A 78 4.68 -5.37 14.06
N PHE A 79 4.67 -4.05 14.20
CA PHE A 79 5.88 -3.21 14.15
C PHE A 79 6.09 -2.33 15.37
N GLY A 80 5.24 -2.44 16.40
CA GLY A 80 5.27 -1.55 17.55
C GLY A 80 4.70 -0.16 17.26
N GLN A 81 4.99 0.80 18.14
CA GLN A 81 4.43 2.15 18.03
C GLN A 81 4.73 2.78 16.67
N ARG A 82 3.72 3.39 16.04
CA ARG A 82 3.91 4.12 14.79
C ARG A 82 4.94 5.25 14.96
N PRO A 83 5.86 5.44 14.00
CA PRO A 83 6.85 6.52 14.06
C PRO A 83 6.19 7.89 13.87
N GLY A 84 6.94 8.95 14.17
CA GLY A 84 6.57 10.32 13.81
C GLY A 84 6.59 10.53 12.29
N ARG A 85 5.86 11.55 11.81
CA ARG A 85 5.92 11.96 10.41
C ARG A 85 7.33 12.49 10.10
N PRO A 86 8.03 11.98 9.07
CA PRO A 86 9.34 12.49 8.72
C PRO A 86 9.23 13.88 8.07
N PRO A 87 10.33 14.67 8.03
CA PRO A 87 10.38 15.88 7.22
C PRO A 87 10.12 15.55 5.75
N LYS A 88 9.78 16.57 4.94
CA LYS A 88 9.56 16.38 3.50
C LYS A 88 10.82 15.78 2.85
N GLY A 89 10.64 14.67 2.14
CA GLY A 89 11.74 13.91 1.51
C GLY A 89 12.57 13.06 2.49
N GLY A 90 12.17 13.01 3.77
CA GLY A 90 12.81 12.18 4.78
C GLY A 90 12.17 10.79 4.92
N VAL A 91 12.82 9.97 5.73
CA VAL A 91 12.42 8.59 6.07
C VAL A 91 11.99 8.55 7.52
N VAL A 92 11.01 7.70 7.84
CA VAL A 92 10.58 7.46 9.23
C VAL A 92 11.72 6.90 10.06
N ASP A 93 11.74 7.28 11.34
CA ASP A 93 12.68 6.77 12.33
C ASP A 93 12.18 5.41 12.86
N VAL A 94 12.48 4.35 12.11
CA VAL A 94 12.19 2.96 12.47
C VAL A 94 13.39 2.09 12.08
N ASP A 95 13.67 1.08 12.89
CA ASP A 95 14.65 0.07 12.53
C ASP A 95 14.12 -0.80 11.38
N GLY A 96 14.86 -0.88 10.28
CA GLY A 96 14.48 -1.71 9.15
C GLY A 96 15.35 -1.50 7.91
N ASP A 97 15.48 -2.56 7.12
CA ASP A 97 16.04 -2.49 5.76
C ASP A 97 14.90 -2.27 4.77
N PHE A 98 14.79 -1.05 4.23
CA PHE A 98 13.76 -0.69 3.26
C PHE A 98 14.01 -1.25 1.86
N GLU A 99 15.23 -1.71 1.57
CA GLU A 99 15.65 -2.27 0.29
C GLU A 99 15.45 -3.80 0.21
N ALA A 100 15.20 -4.44 1.36
CA ALA A 100 14.99 -5.89 1.47
C ALA A 100 13.77 -6.36 0.64
N THR A 101 14.02 -7.33 -0.24
CA THR A 101 12.98 -7.98 -1.06
C THR A 101 12.32 -9.13 -0.32
N GLY A 102 11.01 -9.32 -0.54
CA GLY A 102 10.23 -10.41 0.06
C GLY A 102 9.94 -10.24 1.55
N VAL A 103 10.34 -9.11 2.15
CA VAL A 103 10.14 -8.82 3.57
C VAL A 103 9.05 -7.76 3.72
N LEU A 104 8.02 -8.08 4.49
CA LEU A 104 7.01 -7.11 4.90
C LEU A 104 7.60 -6.20 5.99
N GLY A 105 7.50 -4.89 5.80
CA GLY A 105 7.99 -3.91 6.76
C GLY A 105 7.23 -2.59 6.74
N PRO A 106 7.56 -1.66 7.65
CA PRO A 106 7.04 -0.29 7.63
C PRO A 106 7.31 0.41 6.29
N HIS A 107 6.36 1.20 5.79
CA HIS A 107 6.62 2.05 4.62
C HIS A 107 7.58 3.20 4.99
N PRO A 108 8.66 3.44 4.21
CA PRO A 108 9.71 4.41 4.59
C PRO A 108 9.22 5.86 4.78
N VAL A 109 8.18 6.26 4.05
CA VAL A 109 7.59 7.62 4.17
C VAL A 109 6.26 7.67 4.95
N TYR A 110 5.44 6.61 4.88
CA TYR A 110 4.04 6.63 5.32
C TYR A 110 3.74 5.70 6.52
N ALA A 111 4.74 5.07 7.13
CA ALA A 111 4.56 4.25 8.33
C ALA A 111 3.85 4.98 9.49
N TRP A 112 4.06 6.28 9.64
CA TRP A 112 3.33 7.11 10.62
C TRP A 112 1.80 7.10 10.40
N MET A 113 1.35 6.83 9.17
CA MET A 113 -0.07 6.64 8.78
C MET A 113 -0.51 5.17 8.81
N GLY A 114 0.30 4.25 9.34
CA GLY A 114 0.02 2.82 9.37
C GLY A 114 0.23 2.10 8.03
N TRP A 115 1.02 2.68 7.12
CA TRP A 115 1.34 2.03 5.84
C TRP A 115 2.51 1.06 5.98
N VAL A 116 2.38 -0.06 5.28
CA VAL A 116 3.40 -1.10 5.17
C VAL A 116 3.84 -1.24 3.72
N GLN A 117 5.00 -1.87 3.50
CA GLN A 117 5.52 -2.21 2.20
C GLN A 117 6.07 -3.63 2.16
N ILE A 118 6.15 -4.18 0.95
CA ILE A 118 7.00 -5.31 0.61
C ILE A 118 7.59 -5.05 -0.76
N LEU A 119 8.88 -5.35 -0.96
CA LEU A 119 9.50 -5.27 -2.27
C LEU A 119 9.46 -6.63 -2.96
N SER A 120 8.94 -6.68 -4.18
CA SER A 120 8.97 -7.85 -5.08
C SER A 120 8.58 -9.16 -4.40
N PRO A 121 7.36 -9.26 -3.85
CA PRO A 121 6.89 -10.49 -3.22
C PRO A 121 6.97 -11.68 -4.20
N THR A 122 7.16 -12.89 -3.65
CA THR A 122 6.86 -14.11 -4.41
C THR A 122 5.35 -14.37 -4.37
N GLU A 123 4.84 -15.27 -5.21
CA GLU A 123 3.41 -15.65 -5.15
C GLU A 123 3.00 -16.13 -3.76
N ALA A 124 3.79 -17.05 -3.17
CA ALA A 124 3.56 -17.52 -1.80
C ALA A 124 3.70 -16.41 -0.75
N GLY A 125 4.56 -15.41 -1.00
CA GLY A 125 4.68 -14.23 -0.16
C GLY A 125 3.43 -13.36 -0.24
N PHE A 126 2.92 -13.11 -1.45
CA PHE A 126 1.68 -12.37 -1.67
C PHE A 126 0.47 -13.05 -1.04
N ASP A 127 0.35 -14.38 -1.15
CA ASP A 127 -0.73 -15.15 -0.54
C ASP A 127 -0.79 -14.97 0.98
N GLN A 128 0.37 -14.88 1.65
CA GLN A 128 0.47 -14.60 3.08
C GLN A 128 0.03 -13.18 3.45
N LEU A 129 0.02 -12.24 2.51
CA LEU A 129 -0.44 -10.87 2.73
C LEU A 129 -1.96 -10.74 2.62
N LEU A 130 -2.65 -11.67 1.97
CA LEU A 130 -4.10 -11.58 1.72
C LEU A 130 -4.92 -11.27 2.99
N PRO A 131 -4.68 -11.90 4.16
CA PRO A 131 -5.40 -11.54 5.38
C PRO A 131 -5.19 -10.08 5.79
N LEU A 132 -3.96 -9.56 5.69
CA LEU A 132 -3.63 -8.17 6.01
C LEU A 132 -4.24 -7.19 5.00
N MET A 133 -4.25 -7.57 3.72
CA MET A 133 -4.88 -6.79 2.67
C MET A 133 -6.40 -6.78 2.82
N ALA A 134 -7.03 -7.85 3.29
CA ALA A 134 -8.46 -7.88 3.61
C ALA A 134 -8.80 -6.89 4.74
N GLU A 135 -7.98 -6.79 5.79
CA GLU A 135 -8.14 -5.77 6.84
C GLU A 135 -8.02 -4.34 6.28
N SER A 136 -7.03 -4.11 5.41
CA SER A 136 -6.83 -2.83 4.73
C SER A 136 -8.01 -2.46 3.82
N TYR A 137 -8.52 -3.43 3.07
CA TYR A 137 -9.67 -3.28 2.18
C TYR A 137 -10.95 -2.98 2.95
N ALA A 138 -11.21 -3.69 4.06
CA ALA A 138 -12.35 -3.43 4.94
C ALA A 138 -12.32 -1.98 5.46
N ARG A 139 -11.15 -1.50 5.89
CA ARG A 139 -10.95 -0.10 6.31
C ARG A 139 -11.25 0.89 5.17
N ALA A 140 -10.86 0.58 3.94
CA ALA A 140 -11.18 1.41 2.78
C ALA A 140 -12.70 1.45 2.53
N ALA A 141 -13.39 0.31 2.66
CA ALA A 141 -14.84 0.21 2.52
C ALA A 141 -15.61 0.99 3.59
N GLU A 142 -15.16 0.95 4.84
CA GLU A 142 -15.74 1.75 5.94
C GLU A 142 -15.62 3.26 5.67
N LYS A 143 -14.42 3.70 5.29
CA LYS A 143 -14.16 5.11 4.92
C LYS A 143 -14.99 5.53 3.71
N PHE A 144 -15.19 4.64 2.75
CA PHE A 144 -16.03 4.88 1.57
C PHE A 144 -17.48 5.09 1.99
N ALA A 145 -18.03 4.18 2.80
CA ALA A 145 -19.40 4.27 3.30
C ALA A 145 -19.64 5.58 4.07
N ALA A 146 -18.70 5.96 4.95
CA ALA A 146 -18.76 7.24 5.66
C ALA A 146 -18.68 8.46 4.71
N SER A 147 -17.92 8.37 3.63
CA SER A 147 -17.77 9.45 2.64
C SER A 147 -18.99 9.60 1.73
N VAL A 148 -19.62 8.49 1.33
CA VAL A 148 -20.87 8.51 0.56
C VAL A 148 -22.01 9.10 1.40
N LYS A 149 -22.13 8.72 2.68
CA LYS A 149 -23.17 9.27 3.58
C LYS A 149 -23.07 10.79 3.73
N ARG A 150 -21.85 11.35 3.80
CA ARG A 150 -21.63 12.80 3.92
C ARG A 150 -21.95 13.61 2.66
N ARG A 151 -22.11 12.95 1.51
CA ARG A 151 -22.45 13.59 0.23
C ARG A 151 -23.94 13.55 -0.09
N ARG A 152 -24.72 12.77 0.67
CA ARG A 152 -26.18 12.76 0.60
C ARG A 152 -26.74 13.82 1.52
#